data_AF-A0A7W5FQJ9-F1
#
_entry.id   AF-A0A7W5FQJ9-F1
#
_cell.length_a   1.000
_cell.length_b   1.000
_cell.length_c   1.000
_cell.angle_alpha   90.00
_cell.angle_beta   90.00
_cell.angle_gamma   90.00
#
_symmetry.space_group_name_H-M   'P 1'
#
loop_
_entity.id
_entity.type
_entity.pdbx_description
1 polymer ?
#
loop_
_entity_poly.entity_id
_entity_poly.type
_entity_poly.pdbx_seq_one_letter_code
_entity_poly.pdbx_strand_id
1 'polypeptide(L)'
;MPELDKNVSQAAARIPVESKWSFIRKDLIRNRMIYLMLLPVIAYYALFHYGPMYGLLIAFKDYGIADGVWRSPWVGFTHFQHFFENPYFWRLIRNTFMINIYELLFAFPAPIILALLLNEI
;
A
#
# COMPACT_ATOMS: atom_id res chain seq x y z
N MET A 1 20.67 -15.39 -59.42
CA MET A 1 20.76 -16.26 -58.23
C MET A 1 19.81 -15.69 -57.15
N PRO A 2 18.53 -16.12 -57.09
CA PRO A 2 17.50 -15.58 -56.19
C PRO A 2 17.08 -16.52 -55.04
N GLU A 3 17.78 -17.64 -54.82
CA GLU A 3 17.35 -18.68 -53.86
C GLU A 3 17.91 -18.53 -52.44
N LEU A 4 18.93 -17.68 -52.23
CA LEU A 4 19.58 -17.49 -50.92
C LEU A 4 18.77 -16.62 -49.94
N ASP A 5 17.84 -15.79 -50.43
CA ASP A 5 17.05 -14.86 -49.61
C ASP A 5 15.84 -15.55 -48.93
N LYS A 6 15.25 -16.56 -49.60
CA LYS A 6 14.05 -17.25 -49.09
C LYS A 6 14.32 -18.07 -47.82
N ASN A 7 15.53 -18.58 -47.64
CA ASN A 7 15.91 -19.39 -46.48
C ASN A 7 16.24 -18.55 -45.23
N VAL A 8 16.77 -17.33 -45.42
CA VAL A 8 17.04 -16.39 -44.31
C VAL A 8 15.71 -15.86 -43.73
N SER A 9 14.72 -15.63 -44.60
CA SER A 9 13.37 -15.22 -44.19
C SER A 9 12.59 -16.31 -43.42
N GLN A 10 12.80 -17.60 -43.75
CA GLN A 10 12.15 -18.73 -43.05
C GLN A 10 12.80 -19.09 -41.71
N ALA A 11 14.09 -18.77 -41.52
CA ALA A 11 14.79 -19.01 -40.25
C ALA A 11 14.40 -18.01 -39.15
N ALA A 12 14.02 -16.78 -39.50
CA ALA A 12 13.61 -15.74 -38.55
C ALA A 12 12.21 -15.95 -37.95
N ALA A 13 11.39 -16.85 -38.52
CA ALA A 13 9.99 -17.03 -38.16
C ALA A 13 9.73 -18.04 -37.03
N ARG A 14 10.78 -18.58 -36.38
CA ARG A 14 10.66 -19.64 -35.36
C ARG A 14 10.97 -19.18 -33.94
N ILE A 15 10.77 -17.91 -33.59
CA ILE A 15 10.82 -17.52 -32.17
C ILE A 15 9.46 -17.89 -31.57
N PRO A 16 9.37 -18.94 -30.72
CA PRO A 16 8.12 -19.25 -30.07
C PRO A 16 7.83 -18.09 -29.11
N VAL A 17 6.79 -17.32 -29.40
CA VAL A 17 6.25 -16.34 -28.46
C VAL A 17 5.61 -17.14 -27.33
N GLU A 18 6.43 -17.60 -26.37
CA GLU A 18 5.94 -18.26 -25.16
C GLU A 18 4.91 -17.34 -24.50
N SER A 19 3.71 -17.86 -24.30
CA SER A 19 2.61 -17.13 -23.68
C SER A 19 3.05 -16.63 -22.31
N LYS A 20 2.87 -15.33 -22.02
CA LYS A 20 3.18 -14.75 -20.70
C LYS A 20 2.57 -15.55 -19.54
N TRP A 21 1.43 -16.20 -19.79
CA TRP A 21 0.73 -17.06 -18.82
C TRP A 21 1.41 -18.42 -18.58
N SER A 22 2.04 -19.03 -19.60
CA SER A 22 2.81 -20.27 -19.40
C SER A 22 4.09 -20.00 -18.61
N PHE A 23 4.70 -18.85 -18.82
CA PHE A 23 5.86 -18.39 -18.07
C PHE A 23 5.55 -18.17 -16.58
N ILE A 24 4.48 -17.44 -16.25
CA ILE A 24 4.08 -17.18 -14.86
C ILE A 24 3.74 -18.48 -14.11
N ARG A 25 3.04 -19.42 -14.76
CA ARG A 25 2.72 -20.71 -14.14
C ARG A 25 3.95 -21.56 -13.88
N LYS A 26 4.89 -21.63 -14.85
CA LYS A 26 6.17 -22.34 -14.67
C LYS A 26 6.98 -21.72 -13.52
N ASP A 27 7.01 -20.40 -13.41
CA ASP A 27 7.74 -19.70 -12.35
C ASP A 27 7.11 -19.88 -10.96
N LEU A 28 5.77 -19.82 -10.86
CA LEU A 28 5.03 -20.05 -9.61
C LEU A 28 5.23 -21.46 -9.05
N ILE A 29 5.30 -22.47 -9.94
CA ILE A 29 5.55 -23.86 -9.54
C ILE A 29 7.02 -24.04 -9.15
N ARG A 30 7.96 -23.45 -9.89
CA ARG A 30 9.39 -23.50 -9.59
C ARG A 30 9.74 -22.86 -8.25
N ASN A 31 9.12 -21.71 -7.94
CA ASN A 31 9.38 -20.93 -6.73
C ASN A 31 8.33 -21.15 -5.63
N ARG A 32 7.59 -22.27 -5.68
CA ARG A 32 6.46 -22.56 -4.78
C ARG A 32 6.80 -22.41 -3.29
N MET A 33 8.01 -22.79 -2.88
CA MET A 33 8.45 -22.66 -1.48
C MET A 33 8.54 -21.19 -1.02
N ILE A 34 9.04 -20.30 -1.88
CA ILE A 34 9.13 -18.86 -1.60
C ILE A 34 7.73 -18.27 -1.45
N TYR A 35 6.81 -18.63 -2.34
CA TYR A 35 5.41 -18.20 -2.25
C TYR A 35 4.70 -18.76 -1.01
N LEU A 36 5.02 -19.98 -0.59
CA LEU A 36 4.47 -20.57 0.64
C LEU A 36 4.93 -19.81 1.88
N MET A 37 6.20 -19.38 1.93
CA MET A 37 6.74 -18.55 3.02
C MET A 37 6.17 -17.13 3.01
N LEU A 38 5.86 -16.60 1.83
CA LEU A 38 5.23 -15.28 1.67
C LEU A 38 3.75 -15.28 2.08
N LEU A 39 3.05 -16.40 1.87
CA LEU A 39 1.63 -16.55 2.14
C LEU A 39 1.20 -16.16 3.57
N PRO A 40 1.87 -16.58 4.67
CA PRO A 40 1.50 -16.14 6.01
C PRO A 40 1.67 -14.63 6.21
N VAL A 41 2.68 -14.01 5.60
CA VAL A 41 2.90 -12.56 5.66
C VAL A 41 1.75 -11.84 4.96
N ILE A 42 1.40 -12.26 3.74
CA ILE A 42 0.28 -11.68 2.99
C ILE A 42 -1.03 -11.87 3.75
N ALA A 43 -1.28 -13.07 4.28
CA ALA A 43 -2.50 -13.35 5.05
C ALA A 43 -2.60 -12.45 6.29
N TYR A 44 -1.49 -12.24 7.00
CA TYR A 44 -1.43 -11.32 8.13
C TYR A 44 -1.80 -9.89 7.73
N TYR A 45 -1.20 -9.34 6.68
CA TYR A 45 -1.54 -8.00 6.19
C TYR A 45 -3.00 -7.93 5.72
N ALA A 46 -3.48 -8.94 5.00
CA ALA A 46 -4.86 -8.97 4.51
C ALA A 46 -5.86 -8.94 5.67
N LEU A 47 -5.63 -9.72 6.72
CA LEU A 47 -6.54 -9.82 7.87
C LEU A 47 -6.43 -8.62 8.80
N PHE A 48 -5.21 -8.19 9.16
CA PHE A 48 -5.00 -7.21 10.22
C PHE A 48 -4.77 -5.78 9.74
N HIS A 49 -4.39 -5.57 8.48
CA HIS A 49 -4.22 -4.23 7.92
C HIS A 49 -5.37 -3.89 6.96
N TYR A 50 -5.67 -4.76 5.99
CA TYR A 50 -6.73 -4.52 5.03
C TYR A 50 -8.13 -4.82 5.58
N GLY A 51 -8.26 -5.80 6.49
CA GLY A 51 -9.52 -6.11 7.16
C GLY A 51 -10.12 -4.91 7.90
N PRO A 52 -9.38 -4.26 8.83
CA PRO A 52 -9.86 -3.08 9.54
C PRO A 52 -10.17 -1.88 8.65
N MET A 53 -9.59 -1.82 7.43
CA MET A 53 -9.90 -0.74 6.49
C MET A 53 -11.36 -0.77 6.01
N TYR A 54 -12.07 -1.89 6.16
CA TYR A 54 -13.53 -1.91 5.99
C TYR A 54 -14.25 -0.94 6.95
N GLY A 55 -13.67 -0.66 8.12
CA GLY A 55 -14.19 0.31 9.09
C GLY A 55 -14.26 1.74 8.55
N LEU A 56 -13.52 2.09 7.49
CA LEU A 56 -13.59 3.43 6.89
C LEU A 56 -14.99 3.78 6.36
N LEU A 57 -15.81 2.78 6.05
CA LEU A 57 -17.20 2.99 5.63
C LEU A 57 -18.03 3.72 6.72
N ILE A 58 -17.65 3.60 7.99
CA ILE A 58 -18.32 4.28 9.12
C ILE A 58 -18.25 5.80 8.97
N ALA A 59 -17.18 6.35 8.37
CA ALA A 59 -17.05 7.78 8.16
C ALA A 59 -18.12 8.35 7.20
N PHE A 60 -18.80 7.50 6.44
CA PHE A 60 -19.85 7.88 5.49
C PHE A 60 -21.26 7.47 5.93
N LYS A 61 -21.39 6.83 7.10
CA LYS A 61 -22.64 6.32 7.65
C LYS A 61 -22.93 6.95 9.00
N ASP A 62 -24.21 7.10 9.33
CA ASP A 62 -24.61 7.48 10.68
C ASP A 62 -24.61 6.22 11.56
N TYR A 63 -23.42 5.86 12.04
CA TYR A 63 -23.19 4.59 12.72
C TYR A 63 -23.78 4.60 14.13
N GLY A 64 -24.88 3.86 14.30
CA GLY A 64 -25.40 3.48 15.59
C GLY A 64 -24.83 2.13 16.04
N ILE A 65 -24.32 2.06 17.28
CA ILE A 65 -23.83 0.80 17.86
C ILE A 65 -24.92 -0.28 17.86
N ALA A 66 -26.19 0.11 18.01
CA ALA A 66 -27.35 -0.78 18.00
C ALA A 66 -27.67 -1.36 16.61
N ASP A 67 -27.47 -0.59 15.54
CA ASP A 67 -27.84 -0.99 14.17
C ASP A 67 -26.67 -1.64 13.41
N GLY A 68 -25.44 -1.39 13.86
CA GLY A 68 -24.22 -1.88 13.23
C GLY A 68 -23.93 -1.23 11.87
N VAL A 69 -22.76 -1.53 11.29
CA VAL A 69 -22.26 -0.87 10.07
C VAL A 69 -23.13 -1.13 8.84
N TRP A 70 -23.86 -2.25 8.81
CA TRP A 70 -24.63 -2.68 7.64
C TRP A 70 -26.02 -2.06 7.55
N ARG A 71 -26.72 -1.83 8.68
CA ARG A 71 -28.06 -1.22 8.70
C ARG A 71 -28.06 0.30 8.90
N SER A 72 -26.95 0.86 9.36
CA SER A 72 -26.80 2.30 9.55
C SER A 72 -27.00 3.08 8.24
N PRO A 73 -27.78 4.19 8.24
CA PRO A 73 -28.09 4.94 7.04
C PRO A 73 -26.83 5.65 6.48
N TRP A 74 -26.78 5.77 5.16
CA TRP A 74 -25.67 6.44 4.46
C TRP A 74 -25.88 7.96 4.48
N VAL A 75 -24.95 8.69 5.09
CA VAL A 75 -25.00 10.16 5.24
C VAL A 75 -23.95 10.88 4.39
N GLY A 76 -23.08 10.14 3.70
CA GLY A 76 -22.09 10.72 2.80
C GLY A 76 -21.06 11.57 3.56
N PHE A 77 -20.98 12.87 3.25
CA PHE A 77 -19.92 13.74 3.77
C PHE A 77 -20.30 14.57 5.01
N THR A 78 -21.47 14.34 5.61
CA THR A 78 -21.95 15.14 6.74
C THR A 78 -20.96 15.19 7.90
N HIS A 79 -20.36 14.05 8.27
CA HIS A 79 -19.35 13.99 9.34
C HIS A 79 -18.09 14.81 9.02
N PHE A 80 -17.68 14.85 7.75
CA PHE A 80 -16.55 15.67 7.31
C PHE A 80 -16.90 17.16 7.37
N GLN A 81 -18.09 17.57 6.93
CA GLN A 81 -18.55 18.96 7.02
C GLN A 81 -18.56 19.44 8.48
N HIS A 82 -19.17 18.67 9.38
CA HIS A 82 -19.16 18.97 10.81
C HIS A 82 -17.75 19.08 11.39
N PHE A 83 -16.82 18.25 10.92
CA PHE A 83 -15.42 18.31 11.34
C PHE A 83 -14.73 19.60 10.88
N PHE A 84 -14.93 20.01 9.62
CA PHE A 84 -14.33 21.24 9.07
C PHE A 84 -14.94 22.53 9.66
N GLU A 85 -16.24 22.51 9.98
CA GLU A 85 -16.95 23.63 10.61
C GLU A 85 -16.66 23.75 12.12
N ASN A 86 -16.02 22.73 12.71
CA ASN A 86 -15.69 22.75 14.13
C ASN A 86 -14.68 23.87 14.46
N PRO A 87 -14.93 24.71 15.49
CA PRO A 87 -14.03 25.79 15.87
C PRO A 87 -12.61 25.31 16.26
N TYR A 88 -12.45 24.05 16.64
CA TYR A 88 -11.16 23.47 16.99
C TYR A 88 -10.40 22.90 15.80
N PHE A 89 -11.02 22.76 14.63
CA PHE A 89 -10.40 22.14 13.45
C PHE A 89 -9.02 22.74 13.13
N TRP A 90 -8.96 24.06 12.98
CA TRP A 90 -7.71 24.74 12.60
C TRP A 90 -6.64 24.68 13.70
N ARG A 91 -7.08 24.70 14.97
CA ARG A 91 -6.18 24.53 16.11
C ARG A 91 -5.56 23.13 16.10
N LEU A 92 -6.34 22.09 15.82
CA LEU A 92 -5.86 20.72 15.75
C LEU A 92 -4.83 20.55 14.63
N ILE A 93 -5.16 20.99 13.41
CA ILE A 93 -4.24 20.92 12.26
C ILE A 93 -2.93 21.65 12.53
N ARG A 94 -3.00 22.90 13.02
CA ARG A 94 -1.80 23.68 13.33
C ARG A 94 -0.96 23.01 14.41
N ASN A 95 -1.58 22.51 15.48
CA ASN A 95 -0.85 21.87 16.57
C ASN A 95 -0.15 20.59 16.09
N THR A 96 -0.86 19.72 15.36
CA THR A 96 -0.27 18.51 14.80
C THR A 96 0.89 18.86 13.87
N PHE A 97 0.73 19.84 12.99
CA PHE A 97 1.79 20.26 12.08
C PHE A 97 3.01 20.83 12.82
N MET A 98 2.79 21.67 13.83
CA MET A 98 3.88 22.23 14.64
C MET A 98 4.62 21.14 15.43
N ILE A 99 3.91 20.16 15.99
CA ILE A 99 4.52 19.01 16.68
C ILE A 99 5.42 18.24 15.70
N ASN A 100 4.92 17.91 14.50
CA ASN A 100 5.71 17.19 13.50
C ASN A 100 6.93 17.99 13.02
N ILE A 101 6.83 19.32 12.92
CA ILE A 101 8.00 20.17 12.63
C ILE A 101 9.03 20.08 13.75
N TYR A 102 8.60 20.19 15.01
CA TYR A 102 9.53 20.09 16.14
C TYR A 102 10.16 18.69 16.23
N GLU A 103 9.40 17.65 15.94
CA GLU A 103 9.92 16.28 15.85
C GLU A 103 11.00 16.16 14.77
N LEU A 104 10.76 16.72 13.58
CA LEU A 104 11.73 16.71 12.49
C LEU A 104 12.98 17.56 12.79
N LEU A 105 12.83 18.71 13.46
CA LEU A 105 13.94 19.61 13.74
C LEU A 105 14.79 19.18 14.94
N PHE A 106 14.19 18.55 15.95
CA PHE A 106 14.88 18.21 17.19
C PHE A 106 15.00 16.71 17.41
N ALA A 107 13.92 15.94 17.22
CA ALA A 107 13.94 14.50 17.50
C ALA A 107 14.70 13.71 16.42
N PHE A 108 14.62 14.11 15.15
CA PHE A 108 15.35 13.45 14.07
C PHE A 108 16.88 13.66 14.13
N PRO A 109 17.41 14.87 14.38
CA PRO A 109 18.86 15.07 14.49
C PRO A 109 19.46 14.53 15.79
N ALA A 110 18.67 14.42 16.87
CA ALA A 110 19.17 13.99 18.17
C ALA A 110 19.87 12.61 18.14
N PRO A 111 19.32 11.54 17.52
CA PRO A 111 20.02 10.27 17.34
C PRO A 111 21.32 10.38 16.51
N ILE A 112 21.35 11.26 15.51
CA ILE A 112 22.54 11.46 14.66
C ILE A 112 23.66 12.09 15.48
N ILE A 113 23.34 13.15 16.23
CA ILE A 113 24.27 13.81 17.14
C ILE A 113 24.75 12.81 18.20
N LEU A 114 23.84 12.04 18.80
CA LEU A 114 24.19 11.02 19.78
C LEU A 114 25.12 9.95 19.19
N ALA A 115 24.87 9.48 17.97
CA ALA A 115 25.72 8.52 17.28
C ALA A 115 27.13 9.10 17.02
N LEU A 116 27.24 10.37 16.63
CA LEU A 116 28.52 11.04 16.45
C LEU A 116 29.29 11.18 17.77
N LEU A 117 28.60 11.58 18.85
CA LEU A 117 29.20 11.69 20.18
C LEU A 117 29.71 10.34 20.72
N LEU A 118 28.96 9.25 20.49
CA LEU A 118 29.38 7.90 20.88
C LEU A 118 30.49 7.33 20.00
N ASN A 119 30.54 7.71 18.73
CA ASN A 119 31.58 7.24 17.81
C ASN A 119 32.97 7.83 18.14
N GLU A 120 33.01 8.95 18.87
CA GLU A 120 34.25 9.66 19.22
C GLU A 120 34.79 9.30 20.63
N ILE A 121 34.15 8.34 21.32
CA ILE A 121 34.61 7.72 22.58
C ILE A 121 35.17 6.32 22.30
#